data_AF-A0ABD0RT62-F1
#
_entry.id   AF-A0ABD0RT62-F1
#
_cell.length_a   1.000
_cell.length_b   1.000
_cell.length_c   1.000
_cell.angle_alpha   90.00
_cell.angle_beta   90.00
_cell.angle_gamma   90.00
#
_symmetry.space_group_name_H-M   'P 1'
#
loop_
_entity.id
_entity.type
_entity.pdbx_description
1 polymer ?
#
loop_
_entity_poly.entity_id
_entity_poly.type
_entity_poly.pdbx_seq_one_letter_code
_entity_poly.pdbx_strand_id
1 'polypeptide(L)'
;VFEGHTHYVMQIVINPKDNNQFASASLDRTIKVWQLGSSSPNFTLEGHDKGVNCIDYYSGGDKPYLISGADDRLVKIWDYQ
;
A
#
# COMPACT_ATOMS: atom_id res chain seq x y z
N VAL A 1 3.38 10.99 -12.44
CA VAL A 1 3.31 11.46 -11.04
C VAL A 1 2.04 10.90 -10.46
N PHE A 2 2.11 10.30 -9.27
CA PHE A 2 0.94 9.71 -8.59
C PHE A 2 0.60 10.60 -7.39
N GLU A 3 -0.46 11.38 -7.54
CA GLU A 3 -0.93 12.33 -6.52
C GLU A 3 -2.07 11.70 -5.72
N GLY A 4 -2.13 11.96 -4.41
CA GLY A 4 -3.24 11.51 -3.57
C GLY A 4 -2.90 11.21 -2.12
N HIS A 5 -1.62 11.00 -1.78
CA HIS A 5 -1.21 10.98 -0.38
C HIS A 5 -1.17 12.40 0.19
N THR A 6 -1.65 12.58 1.42
CA THR A 6 -1.70 13.90 2.09
C THR A 6 -0.57 14.12 3.10
N HIS A 7 0.30 13.12 3.25
CA HIS A 7 1.48 13.17 4.09
C HIS A 7 2.62 12.37 3.44
N TYR A 8 3.83 12.47 4.02
CA TYR A 8 5.03 11.75 3.57
C TYR A 8 4.77 10.29 3.21
N VAL A 9 5.20 9.91 2.01
CA VAL A 9 5.26 8.52 1.57
C VAL A 9 6.53 7.91 2.15
N MET A 10 6.37 6.87 2.97
CA MET A 10 7.46 6.25 3.71
C MET A 10 8.11 5.11 2.92
N GLN A 11 7.32 4.37 2.16
CA GLN A 11 7.80 3.24 1.36
C GLN A 11 6.93 3.05 0.10
N ILE A 12 7.56 2.58 -0.98
CA ILE A 12 6.88 2.02 -2.15
C ILE A 12 7.35 0.59 -2.40
N VAL A 13 6.51 -0.24 -3.01
CA VAL A 13 6.85 -1.61 -3.39
C VAL A 13 6.10 -2.01 -4.66
N ILE A 14 6.80 -2.56 -5.65
CA ILE A 14 6.20 -3.08 -6.89
C ILE A 14 5.58 -4.45 -6.59
N ASN A 15 4.39 -4.71 -7.14
CA ASN A 15 3.79 -6.03 -7.04
C ASN A 15 4.67 -7.05 -7.78
N PRO A 16 5.20 -8.10 -7.11
CA PRO A 16 6.11 -9.05 -7.72
C PRO A 16 5.44 -10.00 -8.75
N LYS A 17 4.10 -10.01 -8.80
CA LYS A 17 3.30 -10.84 -9.73
C LYS A 17 2.68 -10.04 -10.88
N ASP A 18 2.46 -8.75 -10.68
CA ASP A 18 1.99 -7.81 -11.69
C ASP A 18 2.85 -6.55 -11.69
N ASN A 19 3.88 -6.53 -12.53
CA ASN A 19 4.82 -5.41 -12.61
C ASN A 19 4.17 -4.09 -13.10
N ASN A 20 2.89 -4.12 -13.49
CA ASN A 20 2.11 -2.92 -13.83
C ASN A 20 1.42 -2.30 -12.60
N GLN A 21 1.58 -2.89 -11.42
CA GLN A 21 0.98 -2.44 -10.17
C GLN A 21 2.05 -2.19 -9.09
N PHE A 22 1.83 -1.20 -8.24
CA PHE A 22 2.65 -0.98 -7.06
C PHE A 22 1.81 -0.42 -5.91
N ALA A 23 2.32 -0.55 -4.68
CA ALA A 23 1.70 0.00 -3.49
C ALA A 23 2.61 1.04 -2.83
N SER A 24 2.00 1.99 -2.12
CA SER A 24 2.69 3.00 -1.31
C SER A 24 2.10 3.07 0.09
N ALA A 25 2.97 3.19 1.09
CA ALA A 25 2.61 3.44 2.49
C ALA A 25 2.91 4.90 2.86
N SER A 26 2.01 5.53 3.61
CA SER A 26 2.15 6.94 3.99
C SER A 26 1.79 7.19 5.45
N LEU A 27 2.38 8.27 5.99
CA LEU A 27 2.01 8.82 7.28
C LEU A 27 0.60 9.41 7.32
N ASP A 28 -0.10 9.52 6.18
CA ASP A 28 -1.52 9.87 6.13
C ASP A 28 -2.46 8.74 6.61
N ARG A 29 -1.86 7.64 7.09
CA ARG A 29 -2.50 6.44 7.65
C ARG A 29 -3.08 5.51 6.61
N THR A 30 -2.82 5.78 5.33
CA THR A 30 -3.33 4.99 4.22
C THR A 30 -2.24 4.23 3.50
N ILE A 31 -2.67 3.15 2.86
CA ILE A 31 -1.93 2.49 1.81
C ILE A 31 -2.68 2.74 0.52
N LYS A 32 -1.97 3.08 -0.55
CA LYS A 32 -2.57 3.22 -1.88
C LYS A 32 -1.97 2.22 -2.84
N VAL A 33 -2.83 1.57 -3.62
CA VAL A 33 -2.43 0.64 -4.69
C VAL A 33 -2.71 1.31 -6.03
N TRP A 34 -1.71 1.31 -6.89
CA TRP A 34 -1.68 2.09 -8.12
C TRP A 34 -1.41 1.18 -9.31
N GLN A 35 -1.97 1.56 -10.45
CA GLN A 35 -1.59 0.98 -11.74
C GLN A 35 -0.75 1.98 -12.53
N LEU A 36 0.31 1.50 -13.18
CA LEU A 36 1.13 2.34 -14.05
C LEU A 36 0.26 2.84 -15.21
N GLY A 37 0.20 4.17 -15.36
CA GLY A 37 -0.65 4.84 -16.34
C GLY A 37 -1.99 5.35 -15.81
N SER A 38 -2.39 5.00 -14.58
CA SER A 38 -3.52 5.63 -13.90
C SER A 38 -3.11 6.94 -13.23
N SER A 39 -3.99 7.94 -13.26
CA SER A 39 -3.82 9.20 -12.51
C SER A 39 -4.32 9.10 -11.06
N SER A 40 -5.04 8.02 -10.71
CA SER A 40 -5.65 7.81 -9.41
C SER A 40 -5.32 6.41 -8.85
N PRO A 41 -5.36 6.21 -7.53
CA PRO A 41 -5.16 4.89 -6.95
C PRO A 41 -6.35 3.98 -7.29
N ASN A 42 -6.08 2.72 -7.61
CA ASN A 42 -7.12 1.71 -7.81
C ASN A 42 -7.77 1.34 -6.47
N PHE A 43 -6.97 1.31 -5.39
CA PHE A 43 -7.44 1.07 -4.04
C PHE A 43 -6.80 2.05 -3.06
N THR A 44 -7.58 2.48 -2.07
CA THR A 44 -7.08 3.14 -0.86
C THR A 44 -7.48 2.27 0.32
N LEU A 45 -6.49 1.77 1.05
CA LEU A 45 -6.69 0.90 2.20
C LEU A 45 -6.56 1.74 3.46
N GLU A 46 -7.66 1.84 4.18
CA GLU A 46 -7.79 2.62 5.41
C GLU A 46 -8.05 1.67 6.59
N GLY A 47 -7.47 2.00 7.74
CA GLY A 47 -7.72 1.23 8.96
C GLY A 47 -6.58 1.17 9.95
N HIS A 48 -5.38 1.67 9.59
CA HIS A 48 -4.38 2.02 10.60
C HIS A 48 -4.79 3.34 11.28
N ASP A 49 -4.58 3.43 12.60
CA ASP A 49 -4.94 4.63 13.37
C ASP A 49 -3.83 5.70 13.33
N LYS A 50 -2.63 5.32 12.86
CA LYS A 50 -1.45 6.17 12.73
C LYS A 50 -0.68 5.87 11.45
N GLY A 51 0.38 6.64 11.21
CA GLY A 51 1.16 6.59 9.97
C GLY A 51 1.70 5.21 9.65
N VAL A 52 1.60 4.82 8.37
CA VAL A 52 2.09 3.53 7.86
C VAL A 52 3.55 3.71 7.44
N ASN A 53 4.43 2.94 8.07
CA ASN A 53 5.87 3.09 7.90
C ASN A 53 6.45 2.11 6.89
N CYS A 54 5.85 0.92 6.78
CA CYS A 54 6.32 -0.10 5.87
C CYS A 54 5.19 -0.93 5.27
N ILE A 55 5.48 -1.49 4.10
CA ILE A 55 4.56 -2.30 3.33
C ILE A 55 5.30 -3.33 2.48
N ASP A 56 4.72 -4.52 2.32
CA ASP A 56 5.24 -5.55 1.42
C ASP A 56 4.12 -6.39 0.79
N TYR A 57 4.40 -6.98 -0.37
CA TYR A 57 3.52 -7.93 -1.05
C TYR A 57 3.79 -9.35 -0.57
N TYR A 58 2.72 -10.08 -0.29
CA TYR A 58 2.81 -11.52 -0.10
C TYR A 58 3.11 -12.20 -1.45
N SER A 59 4.26 -12.88 -1.54
CA SER A 59 4.69 -13.59 -2.75
C SER A 59 4.40 -15.10 -2.71
N GLY A 60 4.00 -15.65 -1.56
CA GLY A 60 3.93 -17.09 -1.31
C GLY A 60 2.73 -17.84 -1.91
N GLY A 61 1.74 -17.16 -2.50
CA GLY A 61 0.53 -17.80 -3.05
C GLY A 61 -0.30 -16.84 -3.89
N ASP A 62 -1.36 -17.32 -4.54
CA ASP A 62 -2.07 -16.57 -5.61
C ASP A 62 -2.79 -15.30 -5.16
N LYS A 63 -3.05 -15.16 -3.87
CA LYS A 63 -3.75 -13.99 -3.34
C LYS A 63 -2.83 -12.77 -3.28
N PRO A 64 -3.30 -11.59 -3.71
CA PRO A 64 -2.49 -10.38 -3.77
C PRO A 64 -2.37 -9.70 -2.40
N TYR A 65 -2.13 -10.43 -1.31
CA TYR A 65 -2.11 -9.82 0.02
C TYR A 65 -1.03 -8.76 0.17
N LEU A 66 -1.37 -7.66 0.82
CA LEU A 66 -0.40 -6.68 1.33
C LEU A 66 -0.27 -6.84 2.84
N ILE A 67 0.95 -6.64 3.35
CA ILE A 67 1.25 -6.64 4.78
C ILE A 67 1.85 -5.27 5.10
N SER A 68 1.37 -4.63 6.16
CA SER A 68 1.86 -3.31 6.57
C SER A 68 2.15 -3.21 8.06
N GLY A 69 3.10 -2.35 8.40
CA GLY A 69 3.42 -1.96 9.77
C GLY A 69 3.29 -0.45 9.96
N ALA A 70 2.76 -0.03 11.10
CA ALA A 70 2.44 1.36 11.39
C ALA A 70 2.76 1.77 12.83
N ASP A 71 2.72 3.07 13.10
CA ASP A 71 2.95 3.67 14.43
C ASP A 71 1.85 3.33 15.46
N ASP A 72 0.74 2.74 15.00
CA ASP A 72 -0.36 2.27 15.86
C ASP A 72 -0.03 0.95 16.57
N ARG A 73 1.20 0.43 16.39
CA ARG A 73 1.73 -0.80 16.98
C ARG A 73 1.06 -2.06 16.43
N LEU A 74 0.41 -1.97 15.27
CA LEU A 74 -0.23 -3.10 14.62
C LEU A 74 0.49 -3.47 13.32
N VAL A 75 0.38 -4.76 13.00
CA VAL A 75 0.59 -5.28 11.65
C VAL A 75 -0.79 -5.61 11.09
N LYS A 76 -1.06 -5.21 9.84
CA LYS A 76 -2.32 -5.53 9.16
C LYS A 76 -2.02 -6.29 7.87
N ILE A 77 -2.92 -7.23 7.56
CA ILE A 77 -2.94 -7.97 6.31
C ILE A 77 -4.18 -7.51 5.55
N TRP A 78 -3.99 -7.18 4.27
CA TRP A 78 -5.03 -6.62 3.42
C TRP A 78 -5.34 -7.58 2.28
N ASP A 79 -6.57 -8.08 2.26
CA ASP A 79 -7.18 -8.65 1.07
C ASP A 79 -7.82 -7.50 0.29
N TYR A 80 -7.18 -7.03 -0.78
CA TYR A 80 -7.74 -6.01 -1.66
C TYR A 80 -7.90 -6.63 -3.05
N GLN A 81 -9.16 -6.77 -3.47
CA GLN A 81 -9.59 -7.06 -4.83
C GLN A 81 -10.95 -6.42 -5.06
#